data_AF-A0A9P8FKI0-F1
#
_entry.id   AF-A0A9P8FKI0-F1
#
_cell.length_a   1.000
_cell.length_b   1.000
_cell.length_c   1.000
_cell.angle_alpha   90.00
_cell.angle_beta   90.00
_cell.angle_gamma   90.00
#
_symmetry.space_group_name_H-M   'P 1'
#
loop_
_entity.id
_entity.type
_entity.pdbx_description
1 polymer ?
#
loop_
_entity_poly.entity_id
_entity_poly.type
_entity_poly.pdbx_seq_one_letter_code
_entity_poly.pdbx_strand_id
1 'polypeptide(L)'
;MTSEPEDTLLNLALAGDIAQMRTLLMASEEQPSETTIQHLLIAAVKRSDIGVVELLLNQYPSVSLSEEIVRGAVNTGSIPIFRILLVRDPSIINMPFDKRGSPLIVACMGRQTTEYLKFLLEAGADPNQDPDAATYPLALVAALYSDTDAIDLLLRHGARLDHSGSLAAAARLGNEPTIRRLLDRGARLDNDGYSLGALTSPLHVAVEAGRIGVVRVLLQRGADPNTTDASGATAIDVARQMKFKGKDMSQMLRILGGDEA
;
A
#
# COMPACT_ATOMS: atom_id res chain seq x y z
N MET A 1 -25.15 -13.66 -24.05
CA MET A 1 -26.12 -12.58 -24.26
C MET A 1 -26.75 -12.36 -22.90
N THR A 2 -26.35 -11.33 -22.18
CA THR A 2 -27.03 -10.93 -20.94
C THR A 2 -28.49 -10.61 -21.29
N SER A 3 -29.41 -10.97 -20.41
CA SER A 3 -30.83 -10.74 -20.68
C SER A 3 -31.12 -9.24 -20.52
N GLU A 4 -32.03 -8.69 -21.33
CA GLU A 4 -32.47 -7.27 -21.28
C GLU A 4 -32.75 -6.73 -19.85
N PRO A 5 -33.34 -7.50 -18.90
CA PRO A 5 -33.48 -7.06 -17.52
C PRO A 5 -32.15 -6.93 -16.74
N GLU A 6 -31.13 -7.72 -17.03
CA GLU A 6 -29.82 -7.62 -16.37
C GLU A 6 -29.07 -6.35 -16.77
N ASP A 7 -29.06 -6.03 -18.06
CA ASP A 7 -28.46 -4.79 -18.57
C ASP A 7 -29.19 -3.57 -18.00
N THR A 8 -30.51 -3.65 -17.85
CA THR A 8 -31.31 -2.60 -17.20
C THR A 8 -30.95 -2.44 -15.73
N LEU A 9 -30.86 -3.53 -14.96
CA LEU A 9 -30.43 -3.48 -13.55
C LEU A 9 -29.03 -2.90 -13.41
N LEU A 10 -28.11 -3.28 -14.30
CA LEU A 10 -26.75 -2.74 -14.31
C LEU A 10 -26.75 -1.24 -14.57
N ASN A 11 -27.52 -0.76 -15.53
CA ASN A 11 -27.66 0.66 -15.82
C ASN A 11 -28.27 1.43 -14.63
N LEU A 12 -29.26 0.86 -13.94
CA LEU A 12 -29.84 1.48 -12.74
C LEU A 12 -28.86 1.54 -11.57
N ALA A 13 -28.09 0.47 -11.33
CA ALA A 13 -27.02 0.47 -10.34
C ALA A 13 -25.91 1.48 -10.71
N LEU A 14 -25.58 1.57 -12.00
CA LEU A 14 -24.67 2.59 -12.53
C LEU A 14 -25.23 4.01 -12.48
N ALA A 15 -26.55 4.19 -12.39
CA ALA A 15 -27.18 5.49 -12.19
C ALA A 15 -27.32 5.85 -10.70
N GLY A 16 -27.31 4.86 -9.81
CA GLY A 16 -27.67 5.01 -8.39
C GLY A 16 -29.18 5.15 -8.18
N ASP A 17 -30.01 4.70 -9.12
CA ASP A 17 -31.47 4.78 -9.01
C ASP A 17 -32.01 3.64 -8.13
N ILE A 18 -31.85 3.79 -6.81
CA ILE A 18 -32.27 2.83 -5.80
C ILE A 18 -33.77 2.52 -5.90
N ALA A 19 -34.60 3.51 -6.24
CA ALA A 19 -36.06 3.36 -6.26
C ALA A 19 -36.50 2.46 -7.42
N GLN A 20 -36.01 2.72 -8.63
CA GLN A 20 -36.29 1.89 -9.79
C GLN A 20 -35.64 0.52 -9.66
N MET A 21 -34.42 0.45 -9.13
CA MET A 21 -33.72 -0.81 -8.93
C MET A 21 -34.48 -1.71 -7.94
N ARG A 22 -34.95 -1.17 -6.80
CA ARG A 22 -35.80 -1.90 -5.85
C ARG A 22 -37.08 -2.37 -6.51
N THR A 23 -37.74 -1.50 -7.27
CA THR A 23 -39.00 -1.83 -7.97
C THR A 23 -38.80 -2.99 -8.94
N LEU A 24 -37.75 -2.94 -9.75
CA LEU A 24 -37.44 -3.96 -10.76
C LEU A 24 -37.05 -5.30 -10.09
N LEU A 25 -36.23 -5.25 -9.04
CA LEU A 25 -35.85 -6.43 -8.26
C LEU A 25 -37.03 -7.09 -7.53
N MET A 26 -38.05 -6.34 -7.14
CA MET A 26 -39.27 -6.87 -6.51
C MET A 26 -40.33 -7.35 -7.51
N ALA A 27 -40.32 -6.82 -8.73
CA ALA A 27 -41.26 -7.19 -9.78
C ALA A 27 -40.84 -8.46 -10.54
N SER A 28 -39.56 -8.85 -10.48
CA SER A 28 -39.06 -10.05 -11.15
C SER A 28 -39.44 -11.32 -10.38
N GLU A 29 -40.12 -12.26 -11.05
CA GLU A 29 -40.40 -13.60 -10.49
C GLU A 29 -39.13 -14.47 -10.38
N GLU A 30 -38.15 -14.22 -11.26
CA GLU A 30 -36.87 -14.92 -11.29
C GLU A 30 -35.81 -14.10 -10.54
N GLN A 31 -35.13 -14.74 -9.57
CA GLN A 31 -34.05 -14.10 -8.81
C GLN A 31 -32.82 -13.92 -9.70
N PRO A 32 -32.13 -12.76 -9.65
CA PRO A 32 -30.88 -12.58 -10.39
C PRO A 32 -29.83 -13.63 -10.02
N SER A 33 -28.99 -14.01 -10.97
CA SER A 33 -27.88 -14.93 -10.70
C SER A 33 -26.87 -14.31 -9.72
N GLU A 34 -26.10 -15.15 -9.01
CA GLU A 34 -25.04 -14.67 -8.11
C GLU A 34 -24.03 -13.77 -8.86
N THR A 35 -23.65 -14.15 -10.09
CA THR A 35 -22.77 -13.35 -10.96
C THR A 35 -23.36 -11.97 -11.24
N THR A 36 -24.66 -11.90 -11.51
CA THR A 36 -25.38 -10.63 -11.75
C THR A 36 -25.35 -9.77 -10.49
N ILE A 37 -25.64 -10.33 -9.31
CA ILE A 37 -25.60 -9.61 -8.03
C ILE A 37 -24.18 -9.10 -7.74
N GLN A 38 -23.15 -9.91 -7.97
CA GLN A 38 -21.76 -9.50 -7.81
C GLN A 38 -21.41 -8.33 -8.73
N HIS A 39 -21.80 -8.36 -10.02
CA HIS A 39 -21.57 -7.25 -10.94
C HIS A 39 -22.28 -5.96 -10.48
N LEU A 40 -23.52 -6.05 -10.03
CA LEU A 40 -24.26 -4.91 -9.48
C LEU A 40 -23.56 -4.34 -8.24
N LEU A 41 -23.08 -5.22 -7.36
CA LEU A 41 -22.37 -4.82 -6.14
C LEU A 41 -21.04 -4.15 -6.47
N ILE A 42 -20.28 -4.66 -7.44
CA ILE A 42 -19.05 -4.04 -7.95
C ILE A 42 -19.34 -2.64 -8.50
N ALA A 43 -20.40 -2.48 -9.30
CA ALA A 43 -20.79 -1.18 -9.86
C ALA A 43 -21.17 -0.18 -8.76
N ALA A 44 -21.97 -0.59 -7.79
CA ALA A 44 -22.37 0.23 -6.65
C ALA A 44 -21.18 0.66 -5.79
N VAL A 45 -20.27 -0.28 -5.49
CA VAL A 45 -19.03 -0.02 -4.75
C VAL A 45 -18.14 0.99 -5.51
N LYS A 46 -17.88 0.79 -6.81
CA LYS A 46 -17.04 1.69 -7.61
C LYS A 46 -17.60 3.12 -7.67
N ARG A 47 -18.91 3.29 -7.51
CA ARG A 47 -19.58 4.59 -7.44
C ARG A 47 -19.66 5.19 -6.04
N SER A 48 -19.20 4.47 -5.03
CA SER A 48 -19.39 4.79 -3.62
C SER A 48 -20.87 4.94 -3.21
N ASP A 49 -21.78 4.20 -3.86
CA ASP A 49 -23.21 4.24 -3.55
C ASP A 49 -23.56 3.31 -2.38
N ILE A 50 -23.54 3.88 -1.18
CA ILE A 50 -23.84 3.16 0.07
C ILE A 50 -25.24 2.54 0.03
N GLY A 51 -26.23 3.25 -0.52
CA GLY A 51 -27.63 2.81 -0.49
C GLY A 51 -27.88 1.60 -1.40
N VAL A 52 -27.26 1.57 -2.58
CA VAL A 52 -27.32 0.40 -3.47
C VAL A 52 -26.55 -0.78 -2.87
N VAL A 53 -25.39 -0.54 -2.24
CA VAL A 53 -24.62 -1.59 -1.55
C VAL A 53 -25.45 -2.23 -0.43
N GLU A 54 -26.06 -1.43 0.44
CA GLU A 54 -26.93 -1.93 1.52
C GLU A 54 -28.16 -2.65 0.98
N LEU A 55 -28.81 -2.12 -0.06
CA LEU A 55 -29.95 -2.77 -0.70
C LEU A 55 -29.59 -4.19 -1.18
N LEU A 56 -28.50 -4.30 -1.94
CA LEU A 56 -28.05 -5.56 -2.52
C LEU A 56 -27.68 -6.57 -1.44
N LEU A 57 -26.91 -6.18 -0.42
CA LEU A 57 -26.47 -7.11 0.63
C LEU A 57 -27.61 -7.53 1.57
N ASN A 58 -28.61 -6.68 1.79
CA ASN A 58 -29.80 -7.02 2.58
C ASN A 58 -30.75 -7.95 1.83
N GLN A 59 -30.96 -7.70 0.53
CA GLN A 59 -31.84 -8.53 -0.30
C GLN A 59 -31.19 -9.87 -0.64
N TYR A 60 -29.86 -9.87 -0.79
CA TYR A 60 -29.05 -11.04 -1.07
C TYR A 60 -28.03 -11.22 0.06
N PRO A 61 -28.45 -11.77 1.23
CA PRO A 61 -27.50 -12.49 2.10
C PRO A 61 -26.95 -13.67 1.27
N SER A 62 -26.13 -14.59 1.72
CA SER A 62 -25.49 -15.63 0.86
C SER A 62 -24.59 -15.14 -0.31
N VAL A 63 -24.77 -13.94 -0.90
CA VAL A 63 -23.84 -13.44 -1.93
C VAL A 63 -22.43 -13.39 -1.35
N SER A 64 -21.48 -13.97 -2.09
CA SER A 64 -20.08 -13.98 -1.71
C SER A 64 -19.41 -12.62 -2.01
N LEU A 65 -18.54 -12.18 -1.10
CA LEU A 65 -17.73 -10.98 -1.30
C LEU A 65 -16.45 -11.36 -2.05
N SER A 66 -16.51 -11.29 -3.37
CA SER A 66 -15.34 -11.56 -4.23
C SER A 66 -14.22 -10.55 -4.00
N GLU A 67 -12.99 -10.94 -4.37
CA GLU A 67 -11.84 -10.03 -4.35
C GLU A 67 -12.13 -8.70 -5.06
N GLU A 68 -12.81 -8.72 -6.22
CA GLU A 68 -13.08 -7.49 -6.97
C GLU A 68 -13.97 -6.51 -6.19
N ILE A 69 -14.95 -7.03 -5.44
CA ILE A 69 -15.82 -6.23 -4.57
C ILE A 69 -14.99 -5.60 -3.45
N VAL A 70 -14.21 -6.41 -2.73
CA VAL A 70 -13.40 -5.96 -1.58
C VAL A 70 -12.34 -4.96 -2.03
N ARG A 71 -11.61 -5.27 -3.10
CA ARG A 71 -10.60 -4.39 -3.72
C ARG A 71 -11.22 -3.09 -4.22
N GLY A 72 -12.39 -3.15 -4.86
CA GLY A 72 -13.15 -1.97 -5.27
C GLY A 72 -13.47 -1.05 -4.10
N ALA A 73 -13.91 -1.63 -2.98
CA ALA A 73 -14.23 -0.87 -1.77
C ALA A 73 -12.98 -0.20 -1.17
N VAL A 74 -11.83 -0.90 -1.14
CA VAL A 74 -10.56 -0.30 -0.74
C VAL A 74 -10.17 0.87 -1.64
N ASN A 75 -10.29 0.71 -2.95
CA ASN A 75 -9.93 1.75 -3.91
C ASN A 75 -10.79 3.02 -3.78
N THR A 76 -12.03 2.88 -3.31
CA THR A 76 -12.90 4.05 -3.06
C THR A 76 -12.49 4.87 -1.84
N GLY A 77 -11.76 4.27 -0.88
CA GLY A 77 -11.48 4.91 0.42
C GLY A 77 -12.70 5.14 1.29
N SER A 78 -13.87 4.58 0.93
CA SER A 78 -15.12 4.76 1.67
C SER A 78 -15.16 3.85 2.90
N ILE A 79 -14.89 4.42 4.08
CA ILE A 79 -15.01 3.70 5.37
C ILE A 79 -16.42 3.12 5.55
N PRO A 80 -17.53 3.83 5.26
CA PRO A 80 -18.87 3.25 5.40
C PRO A 80 -19.07 1.99 4.55
N ILE A 81 -18.65 1.99 3.29
CA ILE A 81 -18.80 0.84 2.41
C ILE A 81 -17.97 -0.33 2.93
N PHE A 82 -16.69 -0.12 3.22
CA PHE A 82 -15.84 -1.19 3.70
C PHE A 82 -16.32 -1.73 5.07
N ARG A 83 -16.91 -0.89 5.92
CA ARG A 83 -17.53 -1.30 7.19
C ARG A 83 -18.75 -2.19 6.95
N ILE A 84 -19.62 -1.87 5.99
CA ILE A 84 -20.76 -2.72 5.63
C ILE A 84 -20.26 -4.10 5.18
N LEU A 85 -19.23 -4.14 4.33
CA LEU A 85 -18.62 -5.39 3.88
C LEU A 85 -18.01 -6.19 5.04
N LEU A 86 -17.30 -5.53 5.97
CA LEU A 86 -16.70 -6.19 7.14
C LEU A 86 -17.74 -6.76 8.11
N VAL A 87 -18.87 -6.07 8.32
CA VAL A 87 -19.97 -6.60 9.14
C VAL A 87 -20.54 -7.87 8.50
N ARG A 88 -20.58 -7.93 7.16
CA ARG A 88 -21.06 -9.08 6.42
C ARG A 88 -20.10 -10.27 6.50
N ASP A 89 -18.81 -10.01 6.36
CA ASP A 89 -17.75 -11.02 6.46
C ASP A 89 -16.47 -10.40 7.05
N PRO A 90 -16.18 -10.64 8.34
CA PRO A 90 -14.98 -10.11 8.98
C PRO A 90 -13.68 -10.66 8.40
N SER A 91 -13.71 -11.82 7.72
CA SER A 91 -12.49 -12.43 7.17
C SER A 91 -11.89 -11.61 6.03
N ILE A 92 -12.69 -10.74 5.39
CA ILE A 92 -12.21 -9.92 4.27
C ILE A 92 -11.09 -8.96 4.68
N ILE A 93 -10.94 -8.62 5.97
CA ILE A 93 -9.95 -7.65 6.46
C ILE A 93 -8.51 -8.04 6.08
N ASN A 94 -8.23 -9.35 5.99
CA ASN A 94 -6.94 -9.92 5.60
C ASN A 94 -7.06 -10.83 4.36
N MET A 95 -8.12 -10.67 3.56
CA MET A 95 -8.34 -11.44 2.33
C MET A 95 -7.09 -11.40 1.44
N PRO A 96 -6.56 -12.55 1.03
CA PRO A 96 -5.46 -12.59 0.09
C PRO A 96 -5.98 -12.20 -1.29
N PHE A 97 -5.27 -11.28 -1.94
CA PHE A 97 -5.55 -10.93 -3.33
C PHE A 97 -4.59 -11.61 -4.31
N ASP A 98 -5.09 -11.93 -5.51
CA ASP A 98 -4.48 -12.77 -6.58
C ASP A 98 -2.98 -12.55 -6.85
N LYS A 99 -2.48 -11.32 -6.65
CA LYS A 99 -1.08 -10.97 -6.94
C LYS A 99 -0.51 -9.96 -5.95
N ARG A 100 -0.51 -10.32 -4.65
CA ARG A 100 0.30 -9.66 -3.60
C ARG A 100 -0.36 -8.45 -2.95
N GLY A 101 -1.52 -8.67 -2.34
CA GLY A 101 -2.09 -7.65 -1.47
C GLY A 101 -3.11 -8.20 -0.50
N SER A 102 -3.20 -7.56 0.65
CA SER A 102 -4.39 -7.53 1.50
C SER A 102 -5.10 -6.20 1.28
N PRO A 103 -6.30 -5.99 1.86
CA PRO A 103 -6.93 -4.67 1.87
C PRO A 103 -5.98 -3.56 2.34
N LEU A 104 -5.16 -3.81 3.37
CA LEU A 104 -4.20 -2.83 3.87
C LEU A 104 -3.09 -2.52 2.87
N ILE A 105 -2.54 -3.54 2.20
CA ILE A 105 -1.52 -3.35 1.15
C ILE A 105 -2.09 -2.52 -0.01
N VAL A 106 -3.31 -2.85 -0.48
CA VAL A 106 -3.97 -2.08 -1.55
C VAL A 106 -4.27 -0.66 -1.10
N ALA A 107 -4.69 -0.45 0.14
CA ALA A 107 -4.90 0.89 0.69
C ALA A 107 -3.60 1.72 0.69
N CYS A 108 -2.47 1.11 1.06
CA CYS A 108 -1.16 1.76 1.02
C CYS A 108 -0.72 2.06 -0.42
N MET A 109 -0.86 1.12 -1.36
CA MET A 109 -0.53 1.33 -2.78
C MET A 109 -1.39 2.43 -3.42
N GLY A 110 -2.69 2.46 -3.08
CA GLY A 110 -3.64 3.49 -3.52
C GLY A 110 -3.49 4.82 -2.79
N ARG A 111 -2.57 4.94 -1.83
CA ARG A 111 -2.33 6.14 -1.01
C ARG A 111 -3.60 6.62 -0.29
N GLN A 112 -4.39 5.68 0.23
CA GLN A 112 -5.56 6.01 1.04
C GLN A 112 -5.18 6.84 2.27
N THR A 113 -6.14 7.61 2.80
CA THR A 113 -5.89 8.52 3.92
C THR A 113 -5.40 7.77 5.17
N THR A 114 -4.65 8.45 6.04
CA THR A 114 -4.24 7.89 7.34
C THR A 114 -5.43 7.45 8.18
N GLU A 115 -6.59 8.12 8.04
CA GLU A 115 -7.84 7.73 8.68
C GLU A 115 -8.36 6.37 8.15
N TYR A 116 -8.31 6.16 6.83
CA TYR A 116 -8.70 4.89 6.24
C TYR A 116 -7.75 3.75 6.66
N LEU A 117 -6.44 3.99 6.66
CA LEU A 117 -5.47 3.03 7.17
C LEU A 117 -5.72 2.70 8.65
N LYS A 118 -6.02 3.73 9.46
CA LYS A 118 -6.33 3.56 10.88
C LYS A 118 -7.57 2.69 11.07
N PHE A 119 -8.62 2.94 10.30
CA PHE A 119 -9.81 2.12 10.32
C PHE A 119 -9.52 0.64 10.00
N LEU A 120 -8.73 0.35 8.96
CA LEU A 120 -8.36 -1.04 8.64
C LEU A 120 -7.56 -1.69 9.78
N LEU A 121 -6.59 -0.97 10.35
CA LEU A 121 -5.74 -1.48 11.44
C LEU A 121 -6.54 -1.72 12.74
N GLU A 122 -7.47 -0.81 13.07
CA GLU A 122 -8.40 -0.99 14.21
C GLU A 122 -9.39 -2.13 13.98
N ALA A 123 -9.72 -2.44 12.72
CA ALA A 123 -10.53 -3.59 12.34
C ALA A 123 -9.76 -4.92 12.30
N GLY A 124 -8.45 -4.92 12.58
CA GLY A 124 -7.63 -6.13 12.66
C GLY A 124 -6.86 -6.48 11.38
N ALA A 125 -6.64 -5.51 10.48
CA ALA A 125 -5.72 -5.71 9.37
C ALA A 125 -4.30 -6.00 9.87
N ASP A 126 -3.67 -7.05 9.33
CA ASP A 126 -2.30 -7.43 9.69
C ASP A 126 -1.30 -6.49 8.97
N PRO A 127 -0.57 -5.64 9.71
CA PRO A 127 0.43 -4.74 9.11
C PRO A 127 1.69 -5.46 8.62
N ASN A 128 1.81 -6.76 8.87
CA ASN A 128 2.93 -7.60 8.49
C ASN A 128 2.57 -8.67 7.48
N GLN A 129 1.33 -8.67 6.95
CA GLN A 129 0.93 -9.64 5.93
C GLN A 129 1.87 -9.51 4.73
N ASP A 130 2.67 -10.55 4.50
CA ASP A 130 3.73 -10.54 3.50
C ASP A 130 3.10 -10.66 2.11
N PRO A 131 3.26 -9.68 1.21
CA PRO A 131 3.06 -9.96 -0.19
C PRO A 131 4.20 -10.87 -0.65
N ASP A 132 3.92 -11.96 -1.38
CA ASP A 132 4.93 -12.84 -2.03
C ASP A 132 6.02 -12.10 -2.87
N ALA A 133 5.97 -10.77 -2.98
CA ALA A 133 7.17 -9.95 -3.15
C ALA A 133 7.30 -8.86 -2.07
N ALA A 134 8.06 -9.16 -1.01
CA ALA A 134 9.07 -8.29 -0.39
C ALA A 134 8.63 -6.91 0.13
N THR A 135 7.36 -6.54 0.06
CA THR A 135 6.91 -5.15 0.19
C THR A 135 5.85 -5.03 1.29
N TYR A 136 6.31 -4.98 2.53
CA TYR A 136 5.42 -4.76 3.67
C TYR A 136 4.69 -3.41 3.60
N PRO A 137 3.48 -3.29 4.20
CA PRO A 137 2.76 -2.02 4.34
C PRO A 137 3.64 -0.85 4.79
N LEU A 138 4.57 -1.08 5.73
CA LEU A 138 5.49 -0.03 6.21
C LEU A 138 6.42 0.50 5.10
N ALA A 139 6.92 -0.37 4.23
CA ALA A 139 7.74 0.05 3.09
C ALA A 139 6.94 0.79 2.03
N LEU A 140 5.69 0.38 1.77
CA LEU A 140 4.79 1.11 0.88
C LEU A 140 4.50 2.51 1.41
N VAL A 141 4.21 2.64 2.71
CA VAL A 141 3.98 3.95 3.32
C VAL A 141 5.24 4.81 3.23
N ALA A 142 6.41 4.26 3.58
CA ALA A 142 7.67 4.99 3.48
C ALA A 142 8.01 5.46 2.06
N ALA A 143 7.56 4.70 1.05
CA ALA A 143 7.74 5.03 -0.35
C ALA A 143 6.74 6.09 -0.85
N LEU A 144 5.46 5.90 -0.54
CA LEU A 144 4.37 6.58 -1.25
C LEU A 144 3.79 7.75 -0.48
N TYR A 145 3.96 7.82 0.84
CA TYR A 145 3.37 8.86 1.68
C TYR A 145 4.36 9.99 1.93
N SER A 146 3.84 11.22 1.88
CA SER A 146 4.63 12.43 2.14
C SER A 146 4.73 12.76 3.63
N ASP A 147 3.75 12.31 4.42
CA ASP A 147 3.73 12.46 5.87
C ASP A 147 4.14 11.17 6.57
N THR A 148 4.80 11.34 7.71
CA THR A 148 5.28 10.28 8.59
C THR A 148 4.21 9.77 9.56
N ASP A 149 3.04 10.40 9.64
CA ASP A 149 1.95 9.95 10.52
C ASP A 149 1.50 8.51 10.23
N ALA A 150 1.49 8.11 8.96
CA ALA A 150 1.16 6.74 8.57
C ALA A 150 2.24 5.71 9.00
N ILE A 151 3.51 6.13 9.10
CA ILE A 151 4.60 5.29 9.67
C ILE A 151 4.30 5.04 11.15
N ASP A 152 3.99 6.10 11.88
CA ASP A 152 3.69 6.03 13.31
C ASP A 152 2.48 5.15 13.59
N LEU A 153 1.44 5.30 12.77
CA LEU A 153 0.24 4.51 12.84
C LEU A 153 0.54 3.01 12.65
N LEU A 154 1.22 2.64 11.57
CA LEU A 154 1.56 1.24 11.31
C LEU A 154 2.40 0.62 12.44
N LEU A 155 3.40 1.34 12.94
CA LEU A 155 4.25 0.87 14.03
C LEU A 155 3.46 0.67 15.33
N ARG A 156 2.52 1.56 15.67
CA ARG A 156 1.64 1.41 16.85
C ARG A 156 0.77 0.16 16.77
N HIS A 157 0.40 -0.26 15.56
CA HIS A 157 -0.39 -1.46 15.32
C HIS A 157 0.48 -2.72 15.09
N GLY A 158 1.78 -2.64 15.35
CA GLY A 158 2.67 -3.81 15.34
C GLY A 158 3.36 -4.09 14.01
N ALA A 159 3.41 -3.12 13.08
CA ALA A 159 4.26 -3.24 11.91
C ALA A 159 5.72 -3.45 12.32
N ARG A 160 6.37 -4.44 11.71
CA ARG A 160 7.79 -4.72 11.91
C ARG A 160 8.60 -3.60 11.27
N LEU A 161 9.48 -3.00 12.06
CA LEU A 161 10.44 -2.01 11.56
C LEU A 161 11.65 -2.70 10.92
N ASP A 162 12.17 -3.73 11.59
CA ASP A 162 13.34 -4.50 11.15
C ASP A 162 12.99 -5.36 9.92
N HIS A 163 13.86 -5.28 8.90
CA HIS A 163 13.74 -5.99 7.62
C HIS A 163 12.45 -5.66 6.86
N SER A 164 11.88 -4.50 7.13
CA SER A 164 10.65 -4.03 6.48
C SER A 164 10.90 -3.55 5.06
N GLY A 165 12.14 -3.12 4.76
CA GLY A 165 12.47 -2.45 3.50
C GLY A 165 12.11 -0.96 3.51
N SER A 166 11.60 -0.43 4.63
CA SER A 166 11.05 0.93 4.71
C SER A 166 12.12 2.01 4.62
N LEU A 167 13.27 1.83 5.28
CA LEU A 167 14.39 2.76 5.23
C LEU A 167 15.05 2.74 3.85
N ALA A 168 15.17 1.56 3.22
CA ALA A 168 15.66 1.43 1.84
C ALA A 168 14.70 2.10 0.83
N ALA A 169 13.39 1.94 1.00
CA ALA A 169 12.39 2.58 0.15
C ALA A 169 12.44 4.12 0.25
N ALA A 170 12.45 4.65 1.47
CA ALA A 170 12.59 6.08 1.72
C ALA A 170 13.94 6.62 1.18
N ALA A 171 15.01 5.83 1.32
CA ALA A 171 16.34 6.21 0.84
C ALA A 171 16.40 6.33 -0.68
N ARG A 172 15.81 5.37 -1.40
CA ARG A 172 15.73 5.38 -2.87
C ARG A 172 14.98 6.60 -3.41
N LEU A 173 13.94 7.02 -2.70
CA LEU A 173 13.10 8.15 -3.11
C LEU A 173 13.60 9.50 -2.60
N GLY A 174 14.57 9.52 -1.69
CA GLY A 174 15.12 10.76 -1.15
C GLY A 174 14.25 11.40 -0.06
N ASN A 175 13.40 10.63 0.63
CA ASN A 175 12.46 11.13 1.62
C ASN A 175 13.14 11.34 2.99
N GLU A 176 13.86 12.46 3.14
CA GLU A 176 14.58 12.79 4.39
C GLU A 176 13.69 12.81 5.65
N PRO A 177 12.47 13.39 5.65
CA PRO A 177 11.60 13.34 6.82
C PRO A 177 11.26 11.91 7.26
N THR A 178 10.99 11.02 6.30
CA THR A 178 10.69 9.61 6.59
C THR A 178 11.92 8.86 7.09
N ILE A 179 13.10 9.09 6.51
CA ILE A 179 14.36 8.55 7.04
C ILE A 179 14.54 8.95 8.51
N ARG A 180 14.43 10.25 8.81
CA ARG A 180 14.57 10.74 10.19
C ARG A 180 13.56 10.07 11.11
N ARG A 181 12.29 10.00 10.71
CA ARG A 181 11.25 9.36 11.53
C ARG A 181 11.53 7.87 11.77
N LEU A 182 11.84 7.10 10.74
CA LEU A 182 12.12 5.67 10.86
C LEU A 182 13.30 5.42 11.83
N LEU A 183 14.35 6.23 11.71
CA LEU A 183 15.51 6.17 12.62
C LEU A 183 15.15 6.59 14.05
N ASP A 184 14.31 7.61 14.23
CA ASP A 184 13.81 8.01 15.56
C ASP A 184 12.96 6.91 16.22
N ARG A 185 12.44 5.96 15.42
CA ARG A 185 11.71 4.76 15.88
C ARG A 185 12.58 3.52 15.99
N GLY A 186 13.88 3.66 15.83
CA GLY A 186 14.85 2.59 16.05
C GLY A 186 15.16 1.76 14.81
N ALA A 187 14.87 2.23 13.60
CA ALA A 187 15.28 1.56 12.38
C ALA A 187 16.80 1.42 12.33
N ARG A 188 17.28 0.23 11.98
CA ARG A 188 18.71 -0.04 11.89
C ARG A 188 19.30 0.53 10.59
N LEU A 189 20.40 1.28 10.73
CA LEU A 189 21.07 1.99 9.63
C LEU A 189 21.75 1.05 8.61
N ASP A 190 22.06 -0.16 9.02
CA ASP A 190 22.92 -1.11 8.32
C ASP A 190 22.18 -2.33 7.76
N ASN A 191 20.92 -2.58 8.16
CA ASN A 191 20.25 -3.85 7.90
C ASN A 191 18.71 -3.77 7.70
N ASP A 192 18.25 -2.79 6.91
CA ASP A 192 16.82 -2.66 6.56
C ASP A 192 16.52 -2.83 5.05
N GLY A 193 17.39 -3.55 4.33
CA GLY A 193 17.18 -3.88 2.93
C GLY A 193 16.68 -5.31 2.75
N TYR A 194 15.41 -5.48 2.40
CA TYR A 194 14.95 -6.71 1.74
C TYR A 194 14.72 -6.40 0.25
N SER A 195 15.70 -6.74 -0.58
CA SER A 195 15.54 -6.77 -2.03
C SER A 195 16.05 -8.12 -2.50
N LEU A 196 15.12 -9.03 -2.84
CA LEU A 196 15.39 -10.23 -3.65
C LEU A 196 16.70 -10.96 -3.28
N GLY A 197 16.89 -11.22 -1.98
CA GLY A 197 18.02 -12.01 -1.49
C GLY A 197 19.34 -11.26 -1.22
N ALA A 198 19.39 -9.93 -1.29
CA ALA A 198 20.58 -9.16 -0.89
C ALA A 198 20.26 -8.10 0.18
N LEU A 199 21.04 -8.12 1.28
CA LEU A 199 21.10 -7.05 2.27
C LEU A 199 21.81 -5.84 1.63
N THR A 200 21.05 -4.89 1.09
CA THR A 200 21.61 -3.62 0.63
C THR A 200 21.43 -2.57 1.71
N SER A 201 22.54 -1.99 2.17
CA SER A 201 22.51 -0.88 3.13
C SER A 201 21.73 0.32 2.56
N PRO A 202 20.87 0.98 3.35
CA PRO A 202 20.19 2.23 2.96
C PRO A 202 21.13 3.30 2.40
N LEU A 203 22.39 3.33 2.85
CA LEU A 203 23.40 4.25 2.35
C LEU A 203 23.74 3.97 0.87
N HIS A 204 24.00 2.72 0.51
CA HIS A 204 24.23 2.32 -0.88
C HIS A 204 23.02 2.63 -1.77
N VAL A 205 21.81 2.36 -1.28
CA VAL A 205 20.56 2.69 -2.01
C VAL A 205 20.45 4.18 -2.27
N ALA A 206 20.73 5.03 -1.27
CA ALA A 206 20.70 6.48 -1.43
C ALA A 206 21.77 6.97 -2.42
N VAL A 207 22.96 6.37 -2.40
CA VAL A 207 24.06 6.71 -3.33
C VAL A 207 23.71 6.32 -4.77
N GLU A 208 23.23 5.10 -5.01
CA GLU A 208 22.84 4.62 -6.34
C GLU A 208 21.72 5.51 -6.94
N ALA A 209 20.78 5.92 -6.09
CA ALA A 209 19.69 6.82 -6.44
C ALA A 209 20.10 8.32 -6.49
N GLY A 210 21.34 8.66 -6.14
CA GLY A 210 21.85 10.04 -6.16
C GLY A 210 21.21 10.97 -5.11
N ARG A 211 20.69 10.43 -4.01
CA ARG A 211 19.96 11.19 -2.97
C ARG A 211 20.91 11.80 -1.95
N ILE A 212 21.60 12.86 -2.35
CA ILE A 212 22.63 13.54 -1.54
C ILE A 212 22.12 13.94 -0.15
N GLY A 213 20.89 14.48 -0.05
CA GLY A 213 20.30 14.88 1.21
C GLY A 213 20.12 13.71 2.18
N VAL A 214 19.57 12.59 1.71
CA VAL A 214 19.47 11.35 2.49
C VAL A 214 20.84 10.82 2.88
N VAL A 215 21.84 10.82 1.98
CA VAL A 215 23.20 10.39 2.32
C VAL A 215 23.76 11.19 3.49
N ARG A 216 23.61 12.51 3.50
CA ARG A 216 23.96 13.35 4.65
C ARG A 216 23.23 12.93 5.92
N VAL A 217 21.90 12.74 5.85
CA VAL A 217 21.13 12.33 7.02
C VAL A 217 21.61 10.99 7.58
N LEU A 218 21.86 10.00 6.72
CA LEU A 218 22.33 8.68 7.15
C LEU A 218 23.71 8.76 7.82
N LEU A 219 24.66 9.49 7.24
CA LEU A 219 25.99 9.69 7.82
C LEU A 219 25.92 10.45 9.15
N GLN A 220 25.14 11.54 9.22
CA GLN A 220 24.91 12.29 10.46
C GLN A 220 24.28 11.45 11.57
N ARG A 221 23.50 10.43 11.20
CA ARG A 221 22.88 9.48 12.13
C ARG A 221 23.80 8.30 12.47
N GLY A 222 25.02 8.27 11.95
CA GLY A 222 26.05 7.29 12.30
C GLY A 222 26.15 6.10 11.37
N ALA A 223 25.61 6.16 10.15
CA ALA A 223 25.87 5.13 9.14
C ALA A 223 27.37 5.08 8.82
N ASP A 224 27.98 3.89 8.89
CA ASP A 224 29.40 3.72 8.56
C ASP A 224 29.60 3.71 7.02
N PRO A 225 30.32 4.71 6.46
CA PRO A 225 30.55 4.81 5.02
C PRO A 225 31.43 3.69 4.46
N ASN A 226 32.14 2.95 5.32
CA ASN A 226 33.01 1.84 4.93
C ASN A 226 32.28 0.49 4.91
N THR A 227 30.99 0.45 5.26
CA THR A 227 30.19 -0.76 5.09
C THR A 227 30.18 -1.17 3.63
N THR A 228 30.32 -2.47 3.37
CA THR A 228 30.31 -3.04 2.03
C THR A 228 28.96 -3.66 1.71
N ASP A 229 28.49 -3.51 0.48
CA ASP A 229 27.34 -4.26 -0.01
C ASP A 229 27.70 -5.74 -0.31
N ALA A 230 26.74 -6.50 -0.84
CA ALA A 230 26.92 -7.90 -1.21
C ALA A 230 28.01 -8.15 -2.27
N SER A 231 28.44 -7.13 -3.01
CA SER A 231 29.54 -7.22 -3.99
C SER A 231 30.90 -6.86 -3.40
N GLY A 232 30.95 -6.47 -2.12
CA GLY A 232 32.16 -5.97 -1.47
C GLY A 232 32.44 -4.49 -1.75
N ALA A 233 31.51 -3.76 -2.36
CA ALA A 233 31.69 -2.34 -2.69
C ALA A 233 31.25 -1.44 -1.54
N THR A 234 32.06 -0.43 -1.22
CA THR A 234 31.65 0.63 -0.28
C THR A 234 30.74 1.63 -0.97
N ALA A 235 30.08 2.50 -0.19
CA ALA A 235 29.26 3.58 -0.74
C ALA A 235 30.05 4.50 -1.70
N ILE A 236 31.33 4.78 -1.42
CA ILE A 236 32.17 5.61 -2.31
C ILE A 236 32.52 4.89 -3.62
N ASP A 237 32.69 3.56 -3.59
CA ASP A 237 32.95 2.77 -4.79
C ASP A 237 31.74 2.77 -5.73
N VAL A 238 30.53 2.64 -5.16
CA VAL A 238 29.27 2.80 -5.92
C VAL A 238 29.21 4.20 -6.55
N ALA A 239 29.49 5.26 -5.78
CA ALA A 239 29.48 6.64 -6.30
C ALA A 239 30.48 6.83 -7.46
N ARG A 240 31.68 6.25 -7.35
CA ARG A 240 32.70 6.28 -8.43
C ARG A 240 32.19 5.56 -9.68
N GLN A 241 31.59 4.37 -9.53
CA GLN A 241 31.02 3.62 -10.65
C GLN A 241 29.91 4.40 -11.35
N MET A 242 29.03 5.08 -10.60
CA MET A 242 27.96 5.91 -11.17
C MET A 242 28.50 7.12 -11.93
N LYS A 243 29.63 7.70 -11.48
CA LYS A 243 30.35 8.75 -12.22
C LYS A 243 30.88 8.25 -13.56
N PHE A 244 31.47 7.06 -13.61
CA PHE A 244 31.89 6.44 -14.87
C PHE A 244 30.72 6.18 -15.83
N LYS A 245 29.50 6.01 -15.30
CA LYS A 245 28.25 5.91 -16.08
C LYS A 245 27.67 7.29 -16.49
N GLY A 246 28.40 8.39 -16.27
CA GLY A 246 28.02 9.73 -16.71
C GLY A 246 27.11 10.52 -15.75
N LYS A 247 26.86 10.03 -14.52
CA LYS A 247 26.15 10.82 -13.51
C LYS A 247 27.11 11.80 -12.82
N ASP A 248 26.67 13.04 -12.56
CA ASP A 248 27.43 13.93 -11.68
C ASP A 248 27.33 13.46 -10.23
N MET A 249 28.47 12.99 -9.69
CA MET A 249 28.60 12.49 -8.33
C MET A 249 29.63 13.31 -7.54
N SER A 250 30.02 14.49 -8.02
CA SER A 250 31.13 15.27 -7.45
C SER A 250 30.88 15.69 -6.00
N GLN A 251 29.64 16.10 -5.70
CA GLN A 251 29.24 16.39 -4.32
C GLN A 251 29.14 15.12 -3.46
N MET A 252 28.59 14.02 -4.00
CA MET A 252 28.49 12.75 -3.30
C MET A 252 29.85 12.21 -2.86
N LEU A 253 30.84 12.27 -3.75
CA LEU A 253 32.20 11.79 -3.49
C LEU A 253 32.89 12.59 -2.38
N ARG A 254 32.68 13.91 -2.31
CA ARG A 254 33.22 14.75 -1.23
C ARG A 254 32.61 14.40 0.13
N ILE A 255 31.29 14.22 0.18
CA ILE A 255 30.58 13.82 1.39
C ILE A 255 31.06 12.46 1.89
N LEU A 256 31.13 11.47 1.01
CA LEU A 256 31.57 10.11 1.36
C LEU A 256 33.08 10.03 1.67
N GLY A 257 33.88 10.94 1.14
CA GLY A 257 35.32 11.04 1.40
C GLY A 257 35.69 11.70 2.73
N GLY A 258 34.73 12.25 3.47
CA GLY A 258 34.95 12.92 4.76
C GLY A 258 35.28 14.41 4.67
N ASP A 259 35.22 15.02 3.48
CA ASP A 259 35.55 16.44 3.27
C ASP A 259 34.41 17.39 3.70
N GLU A 260 33.19 16.87 3.92
CA GLU A 260 31.97 17.65 4.28
C GLU A 260 31.01 16.88 5.23
N ALA A 261 31.50 15.87 5.98
CA ALA A 261 30.67 15.03 6.86
C ALA A 261 30.27 15.72 8.18
#